data_AF-A0A0H3IAW1-F1
#
_entry.id   AF-A0A0H3IAW1-F1
#
_cell.length_a   1.000
_cell.length_b   1.000
_cell.length_c   1.000
_cell.angle_alpha   90.00
_cell.angle_beta   90.00
_cell.angle_gamma   90.00
#
_symmetry.space_group_name_H-M   'P 1'
#
loop_
_entity.id
_entity.type
_entity.pdbx_description
1 polymer ?
#
loop_
_entity_poly.entity_id
_entity_poly.type
_entity_poly.pdbx_seq_one_letter_code
_entity_poly.pdbx_strand_id
1 'polypeptide(L)'
;MQFEDYRNEQLNQIRERELALVKQTSVVDFREQQLATREETLNSQIRQITEREGRLDLREQNVALSVKSLEPELRINKVRDELSALMSKFSDLGVNLAHLPPCNDADMLKRYFQAEAILHEIGSRAQAAKIYEEYRPFISMNTPMLVNMERCESPNIPR
;
A
#
# COMPACT_ATOMS: atom_id res chain seq x y z
N MET A 1 19.17 -96.09 -10.70
CA MET A 1 19.76 -95.01 -9.88
C MET A 1 19.83 -93.67 -10.63
N GLN A 2 20.52 -93.54 -11.78
CA GLN A 2 20.74 -92.22 -12.43
C GLN A 2 19.49 -91.37 -12.79
N PHE A 3 18.33 -91.97 -13.11
CA PHE A 3 17.13 -91.21 -13.51
C PHE A 3 16.39 -90.58 -12.32
N GLU A 4 16.35 -91.26 -11.17
CA GLU A 4 15.71 -90.74 -9.96
C GLU A 4 16.51 -89.58 -9.38
N ASP A 5 17.84 -89.67 -9.41
CA ASP A 5 18.74 -88.60 -8.99
C ASP A 5 18.55 -87.34 -9.87
N TYR A 6 18.49 -87.51 -11.19
CA TYR A 6 18.21 -86.40 -12.12
C TYR A 6 16.84 -85.76 -11.89
N ARG A 7 15.80 -86.57 -11.67
CA ARG A 7 14.45 -86.07 -11.37
C ARG A 7 14.42 -85.28 -10.06
N ASN A 8 15.09 -85.77 -9.02
CA ASN A 8 15.17 -85.09 -7.73
C ASN A 8 15.95 -83.76 -7.84
N GLU A 9 17.02 -83.74 -8.62
CA GLU A 9 17.79 -82.53 -8.92
C GLU A 9 16.92 -81.46 -9.60
N GLN A 10 16.15 -81.84 -10.62
CA GLN A 10 15.24 -80.91 -11.31
C GLN A 10 14.13 -80.38 -10.38
N LEU A 11 13.56 -81.23 -9.52
CA LEU A 11 12.57 -80.80 -8.54
C LEU A 11 13.16 -79.82 -7.51
N ASN A 12 14.40 -80.03 -7.08
CA ASN A 12 15.10 -79.10 -6.19
C ASN A 12 15.32 -77.75 -6.86
N GLN A 13 15.77 -77.73 -8.13
CA GLN A 13 15.96 -76.50 -8.90
C GLN A 13 14.66 -75.71 -9.09
N ILE A 14 13.54 -76.40 -9.34
CA ILE A 14 12.22 -75.76 -9.43
C ILE A 14 11.84 -75.14 -8.08
N ARG A 15 12.00 -75.89 -6.99
CA ARG A 15 11.68 -75.42 -5.64
C ARG A 15 12.53 -74.21 -5.21
N GLU A 16 13.81 -74.19 -5.58
CA GLU A 16 14.69 -73.04 -5.33
C GLU A 16 14.24 -71.79 -6.12
N ARG A 17 13.86 -71.96 -7.40
CA ARG A 17 13.34 -70.87 -8.22
C ARG A 17 12.02 -70.33 -7.69
N GLU A 18 11.10 -71.20 -7.27
CA GLU A 18 9.85 -70.80 -6.63
C GLU A 18 10.12 -69.99 -5.36
N LEU A 19 11.05 -70.45 -4.51
CA LEU A 19 11.41 -69.74 -3.29
C LEU A 19 12.03 -68.36 -3.58
N ALA A 20 12.85 -68.26 -4.63
CA ALA A 20 13.42 -67.00 -5.09
C ALA A 20 12.35 -66.04 -5.61
N LEU A 21 11.39 -66.54 -6.39
CA LEU A 21 10.26 -65.76 -6.90
C LEU A 21 9.39 -65.24 -5.76
N VAL A 22 9.04 -66.08 -4.78
CA VAL A 22 8.26 -65.66 -3.60
C VAL A 22 8.97 -64.55 -2.83
N LYS A 23 10.28 -64.67 -2.62
CA LYS A 23 11.08 -63.60 -1.99
C LYS A 23 11.03 -62.32 -2.81
N GLN A 24 11.21 -62.41 -4.13
CA GLN A 24 11.18 -61.24 -5.01
C GLN A 24 9.82 -60.55 -4.98
N THR A 25 8.72 -61.30 -5.07
CA THR A 25 7.35 -60.77 -4.99
C THR A 25 7.14 -60.05 -3.65
N SER A 26 7.53 -60.66 -2.53
CA SER A 26 7.38 -60.03 -1.21
C SER A 26 8.12 -58.68 -1.08
N VAL A 27 9.29 -58.56 -1.72
CA VAL A 27 10.07 -57.31 -1.74
C VAL A 27 9.38 -56.24 -2.61
N VAL A 28 8.80 -56.66 -3.74
CA VAL A 28 8.05 -55.75 -4.61
C VAL A 28 6.79 -55.25 -3.91
N ASP A 29 5.99 -56.14 -3.32
CA ASP A 29 4.77 -55.79 -2.59
C ASP A 29 5.05 -54.78 -1.47
N PHE A 30 6.13 -55.01 -0.71
CA PHE A 30 6.56 -54.09 0.34
C PHE A 30 6.95 -52.71 -0.19
N ARG A 31 7.64 -52.66 -1.34
CA ARG A 31 8.01 -51.39 -2.00
C ARG A 31 6.79 -50.67 -2.54
N GLU A 32 5.83 -51.38 -3.12
CA GLU A 32 4.58 -50.79 -3.60
C GLU A 32 3.77 -50.17 -2.46
N GLN A 33 3.69 -50.83 -1.31
CA GLN A 33 3.07 -50.26 -0.10
C GLN A 33 3.80 -49.00 0.38
N GLN A 34 5.14 -48.99 0.37
CA GLN A 34 5.90 -47.80 0.72
C GLN A 34 5.69 -46.64 -0.29
N LEU A 35 5.56 -46.95 -1.58
CA LEU A 35 5.30 -45.94 -2.59
C LEU A 35 3.89 -45.36 -2.42
N ALA A 36 2.87 -46.20 -2.20
CA ALA A 36 1.50 -45.76 -1.98
C ALA A 36 1.38 -44.82 -0.76
N THR A 37 2.03 -45.15 0.36
CA THR A 37 2.02 -44.31 1.57
C THR A 37 2.76 -42.97 1.36
N ARG A 38 3.86 -42.97 0.62
CA ARG A 38 4.56 -41.74 0.24
C ARG A 38 3.73 -40.87 -0.69
N GLU A 39 3.06 -41.48 -1.67
CA GLU A 39 2.17 -40.77 -2.60
C GLU A 39 1.01 -40.12 -1.86
N GLU A 40 0.37 -40.82 -0.93
CA GLU A 40 -0.70 -40.26 -0.11
C GLU A 40 -0.20 -39.07 0.75
N THR A 41 0.99 -39.20 1.33
CA THR A 41 1.62 -38.12 2.10
C THR A 41 1.88 -36.89 1.24
N LEU A 42 2.44 -37.07 0.04
CA LEU A 42 2.70 -35.99 -0.90
C LEU A 42 1.39 -35.32 -1.37
N ASN A 43 0.37 -36.12 -1.69
CA ASN A 43 -0.94 -35.60 -2.08
C ASN A 43 -1.60 -34.77 -0.97
N SER A 44 -1.45 -35.20 0.29
CA SER A 44 -1.91 -34.42 1.45
C SER A 44 -1.15 -33.09 1.58
N GLN A 45 0.17 -33.11 1.41
CA GLN A 45 0.99 -31.89 1.44
C GLN A 45 0.64 -30.92 0.31
N ILE A 46 0.40 -31.42 -0.91
CA ILE A 46 -0.02 -30.61 -2.06
C ILE A 46 -1.34 -29.90 -1.74
N ARG A 47 -2.33 -30.62 -1.20
CA ARG A 47 -3.62 -30.01 -0.81
C ARG A 47 -3.44 -28.89 0.21
N GLN A 48 -2.61 -29.11 1.23
CA GLN A 48 -2.32 -28.09 2.24
C GLN A 48 -1.63 -26.86 1.66
N ILE A 49 -0.72 -27.04 0.70
CA ILE A 49 -0.05 -25.92 0.02
C ILE A 49 -1.07 -25.13 -0.81
N THR A 50 -1.90 -25.81 -1.60
CA THR A 50 -2.94 -25.15 -2.40
C THR A 50 -3.93 -24.36 -1.53
N GLU A 51 -4.34 -24.90 -0.39
CA GLU A 51 -5.19 -24.18 0.57
C GLU A 51 -4.49 -22.94 1.15
N ARG A 52 -3.20 -23.05 1.46
CA ARG A 52 -2.41 -21.91 1.97
C ARG A 52 -2.23 -20.82 0.92
N GLU A 53 -1.97 -21.20 -0.34
CA GLU A 53 -1.89 -20.26 -1.46
C GLU A 53 -3.20 -19.50 -1.64
N GLY A 54 -4.35 -20.20 -1.65
CA GLY A 54 -5.65 -19.53 -1.74
C GLY A 54 -5.93 -18.56 -0.58
N ARG A 55 -5.45 -18.88 0.63
CA ARG A 55 -5.53 -17.96 1.78
C ARG A 55 -4.61 -16.74 1.63
N LEU A 56 -3.44 -16.90 1.02
CA LEU A 56 -2.52 -15.80 0.75
C LEU A 56 -3.09 -14.86 -0.31
N ASP A 57 -3.66 -15.39 -1.39
CA ASP A 57 -4.30 -14.59 -2.44
C ASP A 57 -5.44 -13.74 -1.88
N LEU A 58 -6.28 -14.32 -1.03
CA LEU A 58 -7.37 -13.59 -0.37
C LEU A 58 -6.82 -12.47 0.54
N ARG A 59 -5.73 -12.75 1.26
CA ARG A 59 -5.09 -11.76 2.13
C ARG A 59 -4.48 -10.62 1.32
N GLU A 60 -3.84 -10.93 0.19
CA GLU A 60 -3.27 -9.93 -0.71
C GLU A 60 -4.35 -9.00 -1.26
N GLN A 61 -5.48 -9.55 -1.71
CA GLN A 61 -6.63 -8.76 -2.16
C GLN A 61 -7.16 -7.84 -1.06
N ASN A 62 -7.30 -8.34 0.17
CA ASN A 62 -7.76 -7.53 1.31
C ASN A 62 -6.80 -6.40 1.67
N VAL A 63 -5.48 -6.66 1.60
CA VAL A 63 -4.46 -5.62 1.79
C VAL A 63 -4.55 -4.57 0.69
N ALA A 64 -4.67 -4.98 -0.57
CA ALA A 64 -4.80 -4.05 -1.70
C ALA A 64 -6.05 -3.15 -1.58
N LEU A 65 -7.18 -3.71 -1.14
CA LEU A 65 -8.40 -2.94 -0.87
C LEU A 65 -8.21 -1.96 0.29
N SER A 66 -7.55 -2.39 1.36
CA SER A 66 -7.26 -1.54 2.52
C SER A 66 -6.35 -0.37 2.13
N VAL A 67 -5.29 -0.61 1.36
CA VAL A 67 -4.40 0.43 0.85
C VAL A 67 -5.17 1.43 -0.01
N LYS A 68 -6.04 0.96 -0.92
CA LYS A 68 -6.90 1.83 -1.73
C LYS A 68 -7.85 2.68 -0.88
N SER A 69 -8.36 2.14 0.23
CA SER A 69 -9.24 2.89 1.13
C SER A 69 -8.52 3.96 1.95
N LEU A 70 -7.22 3.78 2.22
CA LEU A 70 -6.39 4.74 2.97
C LEU A 70 -5.84 5.88 2.09
N GLU A 71 -5.74 5.67 0.79
CA GLU A 71 -5.18 6.66 -0.15
C GLU A 71 -5.86 8.05 -0.08
N PRO A 72 -7.21 8.17 0.01
CA PRO A 72 -7.86 9.46 0.17
C PRO A 72 -7.48 10.17 1.47
N GLU A 73 -7.39 9.44 2.58
CA GLU A 73 -7.04 10.00 3.89
C GLU A 73 -5.59 10.50 3.91
N LEU A 74 -4.68 9.74 3.31
CA LEU A 74 -3.26 10.11 3.18
C LEU A 74 -3.09 11.37 2.32
N ARG A 75 -3.87 11.49 1.24
CA ARG A 75 -3.93 12.70 0.40
C ARG A 75 -4.44 13.90 1.19
N ILE A 76 -5.51 13.75 1.98
CA ILE A 76 -6.06 14.84 2.81
C ILE A 76 -5.05 15.28 3.86
N ASN A 77 -4.38 14.35 4.55
CA ASN A 77 -3.36 14.67 5.55
C ASN A 77 -2.19 15.45 4.96
N LYS A 78 -1.73 15.08 3.75
CA LYS A 78 -0.72 15.88 3.03
C LYS A 78 -1.19 17.31 2.78
N VAL A 79 -2.46 17.51 2.40
CA VAL A 79 -3.01 18.86 2.23
C VAL A 79 -3.05 19.60 3.57
N ARG A 80 -3.38 18.93 4.69
CA ARG A 80 -3.34 19.55 6.03
C ARG A 80 -1.93 20.04 6.41
N ASP A 81 -0.89 19.26 6.09
CA ASP A 81 0.50 19.67 6.33
C ASP A 81 0.89 20.89 5.49
N GLU A 82 0.51 20.90 4.20
CA GLU A 82 0.74 22.04 3.31
C GLU A 82 0.00 23.30 3.78
N LEU A 83 -1.26 23.16 4.22
CA LEU A 83 -2.05 24.26 4.77
C LEU A 83 -1.41 24.81 6.07
N SER A 84 -0.94 23.93 6.96
CA SER A 84 -0.27 24.33 8.19
C SER A 84 1.02 25.12 7.91
N ALA A 85 1.79 24.70 6.88
CA ALA A 85 2.97 25.43 6.43
C ALA A 85 2.62 26.79 5.83
N LEU A 86 1.53 26.89 5.05
CA LEU A 86 1.06 28.17 4.50
C LEU A 86 0.56 29.12 5.60
N MET A 87 -0.15 28.62 6.60
CA MET A 87 -0.60 29.41 7.77
C MET A 87 0.58 29.92 8.59
N SER A 88 1.64 29.12 8.73
CA SER A 88 2.88 29.55 9.39
C SER A 88 3.54 30.68 8.60
N LYS A 89 3.72 30.50 7.28
CA LYS A 89 4.26 31.55 6.39
C LYS A 89 3.44 32.83 6.41
N PHE A 90 2.11 32.72 6.46
CA PHE A 90 1.22 33.86 6.60
C PHE A 90 1.50 34.62 7.90
N SER A 91 1.62 33.88 9.01
CA SER A 91 1.90 34.45 10.33
C SER A 91 3.27 35.14 10.38
N ASP A 92 4.28 34.57 9.73
CA ASP A 92 5.64 35.12 9.64
C ASP A 92 5.70 36.47 8.90
N LEU A 93 4.74 36.76 8.01
CA LEU A 93 4.67 38.05 7.32
C LEU A 93 4.28 39.20 8.27
N GLY A 94 3.58 38.88 9.37
CA GLY A 94 3.27 39.85 10.43
C GLY A 94 2.40 41.03 10.00
N VAL A 95 1.60 40.87 8.94
CA VAL A 95 0.74 41.93 8.38
C VAL A 95 -0.72 41.72 8.76
N ASN A 96 -1.44 42.83 8.95
CA ASN A 96 -2.87 42.81 9.19
C ASN A 96 -3.61 43.14 7.88
N LEU A 97 -4.26 42.14 7.29
CA LEU A 97 -5.02 42.31 6.04
C LEU A 97 -6.27 43.18 6.18
N ALA A 98 -6.72 43.50 7.40
CA ALA A 98 -7.82 44.44 7.59
C ALA A 98 -7.44 45.91 7.35
N HIS A 99 -6.13 46.23 7.32
CA HIS A 99 -5.64 47.60 7.18
C HIS A 99 -4.62 47.67 6.06
N LEU A 100 -4.91 48.47 5.04
CA LEU A 100 -3.96 48.72 3.96
C LEU A 100 -2.76 49.51 4.52
N PRO A 101 -1.51 49.04 4.33
CA PRO A 101 -0.32 49.79 4.73
C PRO A 101 -0.17 51.08 3.91
N PRO A 102 0.52 52.10 4.45
CA PRO A 102 0.71 53.36 3.76
C PRO A 102 1.57 53.17 2.51
N CYS A 103 1.22 53.88 1.43
CA CYS A 103 1.79 53.65 0.10
C CYS A 103 3.29 53.95 -0.04
N ASN A 104 3.87 54.65 0.95
CA ASN A 104 5.28 54.99 1.00
C ASN A 104 6.17 53.88 1.61
N ASP A 105 5.58 52.85 2.21
CA ASP A 105 6.30 51.69 2.74
C ASP A 105 6.19 50.50 1.78
N ALA A 106 7.12 50.45 0.82
CA ALA A 106 7.15 49.43 -0.22
C ALA A 106 7.33 48.00 0.34
N ASP A 107 8.05 47.85 1.46
CA ASP A 107 8.29 46.55 2.07
C ASP A 107 7.02 46.04 2.77
N MET A 108 6.30 46.90 3.49
CA MET A 108 5.01 46.54 4.10
C MET A 108 3.93 46.25 3.05
N LEU A 109 3.86 47.03 1.97
CA LEU A 109 2.99 46.75 0.83
C LEU A 109 3.27 45.38 0.21
N LYS A 110 4.55 45.04 0.02
CA LYS A 110 4.95 43.73 -0.53
C LYS A 110 4.50 42.59 0.39
N ARG A 111 4.73 42.70 1.70
CA ARG A 111 4.30 41.68 2.67
C ARG A 111 2.78 41.55 2.73
N TYR A 112 2.05 42.66 2.62
CA TYR A 112 0.59 42.69 2.58
C TYR A 112 0.05 41.87 1.41
N PHE A 113 0.49 42.16 0.18
CA PHE A 113 0.02 41.41 -1.00
C PHE A 113 0.47 39.95 -1.00
N GLN A 114 1.65 39.65 -0.44
CA GLN A 114 2.08 38.28 -0.23
C GLN A 114 1.17 37.53 0.75
N ALA A 115 0.78 38.16 1.86
CA ALA A 115 -0.13 37.56 2.82
C ALA A 115 -1.52 37.34 2.24
N GLU A 116 -2.03 38.30 1.46
CA GLU A 116 -3.30 38.16 0.73
C GLU A 116 -3.27 36.98 -0.24
N ALA A 117 -2.19 36.83 -1.03
CA ALA A 117 -2.02 35.70 -1.93
C ALA A 117 -1.97 34.35 -1.20
N ILE A 118 -1.24 34.28 -0.09
CA ILE A 118 -1.17 33.06 0.74
C ILE A 118 -2.54 32.72 1.33
N LEU A 119 -3.29 33.71 1.81
CA LEU A 119 -4.62 33.49 2.37
C LEU A 119 -5.60 32.93 1.32
N HIS A 120 -5.56 33.45 0.10
CA HIS A 120 -6.32 32.91 -1.03
C HIS A 120 -5.90 31.49 -1.37
N GLU A 121 -4.60 31.19 -1.36
CA GLU A 121 -4.07 29.86 -1.62
C GLU A 121 -4.56 28.84 -0.58
N ILE A 122 -4.54 29.20 0.71
CA ILE A 122 -5.08 28.39 1.81
C ILE A 122 -6.56 28.04 1.55
N GLY A 123 -7.37 29.05 1.21
CA GLY A 123 -8.80 28.83 0.93
C GLY A 123 -9.04 27.92 -0.27
N SER A 124 -8.33 28.15 -1.37
CA SER A 124 -8.43 27.34 -2.59
C SER A 124 -8.04 25.88 -2.35
N ARG A 125 -6.92 25.63 -1.67
CA ARG A 125 -6.44 24.27 -1.35
C ARG A 125 -7.39 23.55 -0.40
N ALA A 126 -7.87 24.22 0.64
CA ALA A 126 -8.83 23.63 1.58
C ALA A 126 -10.17 23.28 0.88
N GLN A 127 -10.64 24.12 -0.05
CA GLN A 127 -11.83 23.86 -0.83
C GLN A 127 -11.64 22.69 -1.82
N ALA A 128 -10.50 22.63 -2.52
CA ALA A 128 -10.16 21.53 -3.42
C ALA A 128 -10.08 20.18 -2.69
N ALA A 129 -9.59 20.16 -1.46
CA ALA A 129 -9.53 18.98 -0.61
C ALA A 129 -10.81 18.70 0.19
N LYS A 130 -11.86 19.51 0.03
CA LYS A 130 -13.15 19.41 0.75
C LYS A 130 -13.03 19.48 2.29
N ILE A 131 -12.00 20.17 2.78
CA ILE A 131 -11.74 20.42 4.21
C ILE A 131 -11.90 21.91 4.57
N TYR A 132 -12.56 22.69 3.71
CA TYR A 132 -12.72 24.14 3.89
C TYR A 132 -13.29 24.53 5.26
N GLU A 133 -14.31 23.82 5.75
CA GLU A 133 -14.94 24.15 7.04
C GLU A 133 -13.97 24.02 8.23
N GLU A 134 -12.96 23.14 8.15
CA GLU A 134 -11.92 23.03 9.19
C GLU A 134 -11.06 24.30 9.27
N TYR A 135 -10.80 24.94 8.12
CA TYR A 135 -9.92 26.11 8.00
C TYR A 135 -10.67 27.44 7.89
N ARG A 136 -12.00 27.39 7.77
CA ARG A 136 -12.88 28.54 7.65
C ARG A 136 -12.66 29.58 8.74
N PRO A 137 -12.49 29.23 10.04
CA PRO A 137 -12.23 30.23 11.08
C PRO A 137 -10.98 31.07 10.79
N PHE A 138 -9.87 30.42 10.44
CA PHE A 138 -8.62 31.10 10.09
C PHE A 138 -8.81 32.01 8.87
N ILE A 139 -9.45 31.51 7.81
CA ILE A 139 -9.68 32.28 6.60
C ILE A 139 -10.55 33.51 6.92
N SER A 140 -11.69 33.31 7.56
CA SER A 140 -12.65 34.39 7.86
C SER A 140 -12.07 35.47 8.76
N MET A 141 -11.19 35.11 9.71
CA MET A 141 -10.55 36.07 10.61
C MET A 141 -9.49 36.93 9.91
N ASN A 142 -8.88 36.42 8.84
CA ASN A 142 -7.81 37.09 8.13
C ASN A 142 -8.25 37.70 6.79
N THR A 143 -9.46 37.42 6.32
CA THR A 143 -10.02 38.05 5.11
C THR A 143 -10.38 39.51 5.42
N PRO A 144 -9.90 40.48 4.62
CA PRO A 144 -10.30 41.88 4.78
C PRO A 144 -11.82 42.03 4.68
N MET A 145 -12.45 42.66 5.68
CA MET A 145 -13.76 43.27 5.46
C MET A 145 -13.53 44.52 4.60
N LEU A 146 -14.19 44.61 3.45
CA LEU A 146 -14.07 45.73 2.52
C LEU A 146 -14.39 47.06 3.25
N VAL A 147 -13.37 47.78 3.70
CA VAL A 147 -13.48 49.15 4.19
C VAL A 147 -12.62 50.02 3.27
N ASN A 148 -13.30 50.82 2.44
CA ASN A 148 -12.79 51.88 1.56
C ASN A 148 -11.28 51.83 1.22
N MET A 149 -10.96 51.23 0.06
CA MET A 149 -9.62 51.25 -0.52
C MET A 149 -9.28 52.65 -1.04
N GLU A 150 -8.48 53.42 -0.30
CA GLU A 150 -7.60 54.41 -0.93
C GLU A 150 -6.54 53.62 -1.71
N ARG A 151 -6.71 53.52 -3.04
CA ARG A 151 -5.71 52.87 -3.90
C ARG A 151 -4.48 53.76 -3.96
N CYS A 152 -3.30 53.16 -3.80
CA CYS A 152 -2.04 53.84 -4.11
C CYS A 152 -2.06 54.27 -5.58
N GLU A 153 -2.21 55.57 -5.84
CA GLU A 153 -2.10 56.12 -7.18
C GLU A 153 -0.66 55.94 -7.68
N SER A 154 -0.52 55.46 -8.92
CA SER A 154 0.79 55.38 -9.58
C SER A 154 1.44 56.76 -9.62
N PRO A 155 2.76 56.88 -9.36
CA PRO A 155 3.43 58.17 -9.41
C PRO A 155 3.25 58.80 -10.79
N ASN A 156 2.79 60.04 -10.80
CA ASN A 156 2.59 60.82 -12.01
C ASN A 156 3.98 61.17 -12.57
N ILE A 157 4.48 60.37 -13.51
CA ILE A 157 5.77 60.62 -14.16
C ILE A 157 5.57 61.80 -15.13
N PRO A 158 6.15 62.99 -14.88
CA PRO A 158 6.08 64.10 -15.81
C PRO A 158 6.83 63.71 -17.09
N ARG A 159 6.19 63.90 -18.25
CA ARG A 159 6.82 63.73 -19.57
C ARG A 159 7.80 64.86 -19.86
#